data_AF-A0A1B8RML1-F1
#
_entry.id   AF-A0A1B8RML1-F1
#
_cell.length_a   1.000
_cell.length_b   1.000
_cell.length_c   1.000
_cell.angle_alpha   90.00
_cell.angle_beta   90.00
_cell.angle_gamma   90.00
#
_symmetry.space_group_name_H-M   'P 1'
#
loop_
_entity.id
_entity.type
_entity.pdbx_description
1 polymer ?
#
loop_
_entity_poly.entity_id
_entity_poly.type
_entity_poly.pdbx_seq_one_letter_code
_entity_poly.pdbx_strand_id
1 'polypeptide(L)'
;MKVKHFKDVNLISKVLYVISIIILAYTLLTIYNSHVYILSLVASGKIVVSKSILVVITYYINSSLPYAFYSIATFSMGYIINELNVKREVEKDIKTDLEDFNKLNEDDNELEELIEYLKD
;
A
#
# COMPACT_ATOMS: atom_id res chain seq x y z
N MET A 1 -25.11 13.09 18.20
CA MET A 1 -24.95 13.20 16.73
C MET A 1 -23.85 12.23 16.31
N LYS A 2 -24.10 11.27 15.41
CA LYS A 2 -23.15 10.20 15.08
C LYS A 2 -22.07 10.76 14.14
N VAL A 3 -20.90 11.09 14.66
CA VAL A 3 -19.78 11.61 13.86
C VAL A 3 -19.26 10.47 12.99
N LYS A 4 -19.55 10.52 11.68
CA LYS A 4 -18.92 9.62 10.71
C LYS A 4 -17.48 10.10 10.53
N HIS A 5 -16.53 9.45 11.20
CA HIS A 5 -15.12 9.54 10.81
C HIS A 5 -15.01 8.97 9.40
N PHE A 6 -14.95 9.85 8.40
CA PHE A 6 -14.55 9.46 7.06
C PHE A 6 -13.09 9.05 7.17
N LYS A 7 -12.85 7.75 7.04
CA LYS A 7 -11.53 7.14 6.94
C LYS A 7 -10.75 7.84 5.83
N ASP A 8 -9.82 8.72 6.19
CA ASP A 8 -8.98 9.42 5.25
C ASP A 8 -8.08 8.40 4.55
N VAL A 9 -8.47 8.07 3.32
CA VAL A 9 -7.81 7.02 2.56
C VAL A 9 -6.41 7.51 2.21
N ASN A 10 -5.37 6.85 2.71
CA ASN A 10 -3.99 7.28 2.52
C ASN A 10 -3.66 7.51 1.03
N LEU A 11 -3.55 8.77 0.63
CA LEU A 11 -3.33 9.20 -0.75
C LEU A 11 -2.04 8.57 -1.33
N ILE A 12 -1.00 8.46 -0.50
CA ILE A 12 0.27 7.83 -0.85
C ILE A 12 0.07 6.35 -1.22
N SER A 13 -0.69 5.59 -0.42
CA SER A 13 -1.00 4.18 -0.71
C SER A 13 -1.80 4.03 -2.00
N LYS A 14 -2.79 4.91 -2.26
CA LYS A 14 -3.53 4.89 -3.53
C LYS A 14 -2.62 5.08 -4.74
N VAL A 15 -1.71 6.06 -4.67
CA VAL A 15 -0.75 6.31 -5.75
C VAL A 15 0.15 5.10 -5.97
N LEU A 16 0.65 4.47 -4.90
CA LEU A 16 1.45 3.24 -4.97
C LEU A 16 0.69 2.09 -5.65
N TYR A 17 -0.60 1.90 -5.34
CA TYR A 17 -1.40 0.87 -5.99
C TYR A 17 -1.60 1.13 -7.48
N VAL A 18 -1.86 2.38 -7.88
CA VAL A 18 -2.00 2.74 -9.31
C VAL A 18 -0.69 2.50 -10.06
N ILE A 19 0.45 2.92 -9.49
CA ILE A 19 1.77 2.68 -10.07
C ILE A 19 2.04 1.19 -10.21
N SER A 20 1.72 0.38 -9.20
CA SER A 20 1.86 -1.08 -9.26
C SER A 20 1.08 -1.69 -10.43
N ILE A 21 -0.18 -1.29 -10.64
CA ILE A 21 -1.01 -1.77 -11.75
C ILE A 21 -0.40 -1.41 -13.11
N ILE A 22 0.15 -0.19 -13.24
CA ILE A 22 0.83 0.25 -14.46
C ILE A 22 2.06 -0.62 -14.74
N ILE A 23 2.87 -0.90 -13.71
CA ILE A 23 4.05 -1.77 -13.82
C ILE A 23 3.63 -3.21 -14.17
N LEU A 24 2.53 -3.71 -13.62
CA LEU A 24 1.98 -5.02 -13.96
C LEU A 24 1.59 -5.10 -15.43
N ALA A 25 0.87 -4.09 -15.94
CA ALA A 25 0.52 -4.01 -17.35
C ALA A 25 1.77 -3.95 -18.23
N TYR A 26 2.79 -3.20 -17.80
CA TYR A 26 4.08 -3.15 -18.51
C TYR A 26 4.79 -4.51 -18.50
N THR A 27 4.70 -5.28 -17.41
CA THR A 27 5.25 -6.64 -17.34
C THR A 27 4.61 -7.57 -18.37
N LEU A 28 3.29 -7.47 -18.57
CA LEU A 28 2.61 -8.25 -19.61
C LEU A 28 3.08 -7.84 -21.01
N LEU A 29 3.27 -6.54 -21.23
CA LEU A 29 3.82 -6.02 -22.48
C LEU A 29 5.25 -6.53 -22.73
N THR A 30 6.11 -6.57 -21.71
CA THR A 30 7.48 -7.10 -21.87
C THR A 30 7.47 -8.59 -22.17
N ILE A 31 6.60 -9.37 -21.53
CA ILE A 31 6.43 -10.81 -21.84
C ILE A 31 6.02 -10.99 -23.31
N TYR A 32 5.03 -10.23 -23.77
CA TYR A 32 4.58 -10.29 -25.16
C TYR A 32 5.70 -9.93 -26.14
N ASN A 33 6.38 -8.81 -25.91
CA ASN A 33 7.50 -8.37 -26.75
C ASN A 33 8.63 -9.40 -26.75
N SER A 34 8.90 -10.02 -25.59
CA SER A 34 9.91 -11.07 -25.52
C SER A 34 9.53 -12.29 -26.33
N HIS A 35 8.24 -12.66 -26.34
CA HIS A 35 7.75 -13.76 -27.16
C HIS A 35 7.93 -13.48 -28.66
N VAL A 36 7.54 -12.29 -29.12
CA VAL A 36 7.71 -11.87 -30.52
C VAL A 36 9.19 -11.89 -30.91
N TYR A 37 10.07 -11.41 -30.04
CA TYR A 37 11.51 -11.41 -30.28
C TYR A 37 12.06 -12.83 -30.44
N ILE A 38 11.76 -13.75 -29.51
CA ILE A 38 12.22 -15.15 -29.60
C ILE A 38 11.68 -15.82 -30.86
N LEU A 39 10.41 -15.61 -31.22
CA LEU A 39 9.83 -16.10 -32.47
C LEU A 39 10.64 -15.64 -33.69
N SER A 40 11.02 -14.36 -33.74
CA SER A 40 11.80 -13.80 -34.85
C SER A 40 13.20 -14.44 -34.96
N LEU A 41 13.83 -14.76 -33.83
CA LEU A 41 15.13 -15.44 -33.80
C LEU A 41 15.02 -16.91 -34.25
N VAL A 42 13.92 -17.58 -33.93
CA VAL A 42 13.64 -18.94 -34.40
C VAL A 42 13.36 -18.95 -35.91
N ALA A 43 12.51 -18.02 -36.38
CA ALA A 43 12.17 -17.89 -37.80
C ALA A 43 13.39 -17.57 -38.68
N SER A 44 14.36 -16.82 -38.15
CA SER A 44 15.63 -16.51 -38.83
C SER A 44 16.68 -17.61 -38.74
N GLY A 45 16.36 -18.76 -38.12
CA GLY A 45 17.29 -19.88 -37.94
C GLY A 45 18.47 -19.58 -36.99
N LYS A 46 18.47 -18.43 -36.31
CA LYS A 46 19.54 -18.01 -35.40
C LYS A 46 19.58 -18.84 -34.12
N ILE A 47 18.44 -19.37 -33.69
CA ILE A 47 18.34 -20.25 -32.52
C ILE A 47 17.37 -21.40 -32.80
N VAL A 48 17.70 -22.57 -32.27
CA VAL A 48 16.77 -23.71 -32.18
C VAL A 48 16.34 -23.82 -30.72
N VAL A 49 15.06 -23.60 -30.43
CA VAL A 49 14.54 -23.47 -29.05
C VAL A 49 14.97 -24.62 -28.14
N SER A 50 14.92 -25.86 -28.65
CA SER A 50 15.30 -27.06 -27.89
C SER A 50 16.79 -27.12 -27.52
N LYS A 51 17.67 -26.46 -28.28
CA LYS A 51 19.11 -26.38 -27.99
C LYS A 51 19.50 -25.13 -27.19
N SER A 52 18.61 -24.14 -27.14
CA SER A 52 18.88 -22.82 -26.55
C SER A 52 17.89 -22.44 -25.46
N ILE A 53 17.30 -23.43 -24.77
CA ILE A 53 16.25 -23.21 -23.76
C ILE A 53 16.69 -22.23 -22.65
N LEU A 54 17.96 -22.32 -22.24
CA LEU A 54 18.55 -21.47 -21.21
C LEU A 54 18.64 -20.01 -21.67
N VAL A 55 18.96 -19.77 -22.94
CA VAL A 55 18.96 -18.43 -23.55
C VAL A 55 17.55 -17.85 -23.57
N VAL A 56 16.56 -18.65 -23.96
CA VAL A 56 15.15 -18.24 -24.00
C VAL A 56 14.67 -17.85 -22.60
N ILE A 57 14.87 -18.72 -21.61
CA ILE A 57 14.47 -18.47 -20.21
C ILE A 57 15.16 -17.22 -19.67
N THR A 58 16.48 -17.11 -19.84
CA THR A 58 17.26 -15.97 -19.34
C THR A 58 16.77 -14.66 -19.94
N TYR A 59 16.40 -14.66 -21.22
CA TYR A 59 15.87 -13.48 -21.87
C TYR A 59 14.53 -13.04 -21.28
N TYR A 60 13.59 -13.97 -21.03
CA TYR A 60 12.32 -13.65 -20.36
C TYR A 60 12.53 -13.15 -18.93
N ILE A 61 13.44 -13.79 -18.18
CA ILE A 61 13.80 -13.38 -16.81
C ILE A 61 14.31 -11.94 -16.83
N ASN A 62 15.33 -11.64 -17.64
CA ASN A 62 15.93 -10.30 -17.65
C ASN A 62 14.98 -9.23 -18.20
N SER A 63 14.10 -9.60 -19.13
CA SER A 63 13.18 -8.65 -19.76
C SER A 63 11.93 -8.37 -18.95
N SER A 64 11.45 -9.32 -18.14
CA SER A 64 10.12 -9.22 -17.51
C SER A 64 10.14 -9.39 -15.98
N LEU A 65 11.06 -10.18 -15.43
CA LEU A 65 11.08 -10.46 -13.98
C LEU A 65 11.30 -9.21 -13.12
N PRO A 66 12.18 -8.24 -13.48
CA PRO A 66 12.34 -7.02 -12.70
C PRO A 66 11.01 -6.26 -12.55
N TYR A 67 10.24 -6.12 -13.62
CA TYR A 67 8.97 -5.41 -13.60
C TYR A 67 7.91 -6.16 -12.79
N ALA A 68 7.86 -7.49 -12.90
CA ALA A 68 6.99 -8.31 -12.05
C ALA A 68 7.32 -8.11 -10.56
N PHE A 69 8.61 -8.13 -10.22
CA PHE A 69 9.07 -7.90 -8.86
C PHE A 69 8.72 -6.49 -8.37
N TYR A 70 8.96 -5.45 -9.18
CA TYR A 70 8.62 -4.08 -8.82
C TYR A 70 7.12 -3.89 -8.61
N SER A 71 6.28 -4.49 -9.46
CA SER A 71 4.82 -4.46 -9.27
C SER A 71 4.42 -4.98 -7.89
N ILE A 72 4.93 -6.16 -7.51
CA ILE A 72 4.61 -6.80 -6.22
C ILE A 72 5.17 -5.98 -5.06
N ALA A 73 6.43 -5.54 -5.15
CA ALA A 73 7.08 -4.76 -4.11
C ALA A 73 6.36 -3.43 -3.86
N THR A 74 6.00 -2.70 -4.93
CA THR A 74 5.27 -1.44 -4.84
C THR A 74 3.87 -1.63 -4.26
N PHE A 75 3.16 -2.69 -4.64
CA PHE A 75 1.86 -3.02 -4.05
C PHE A 75 1.97 -3.28 -2.56
N SER A 76 2.90 -4.15 -2.16
CA SER A 76 3.17 -4.50 -0.77
C SER A 76 3.53 -3.26 0.07
N MET A 77 4.34 -2.36 -0.48
CA MET A 77 4.67 -1.08 0.17
C MET A 77 3.42 -0.23 0.39
N GLY A 78 2.56 -0.09 -0.63
CA GLY A 78 1.28 0.61 -0.53
C GLY A 78 0.38 0.02 0.57
N TYR A 79 0.35 -1.31 0.66
CA TYR A 79 -0.41 -2.05 1.67
C TYR A 79 0.10 -1.79 3.08
N ILE A 80 1.40 -1.94 3.31
CA ILE A 80 2.02 -1.73 4.63
C ILE A 80 1.79 -0.28 5.10
N ILE A 81 2.00 0.71 4.24
CA ILE A 81 1.82 2.12 4.62
C ILE A 81 0.35 2.40 4.96
N ASN A 82 -0.60 1.84 4.20
CA ASN A 82 -2.02 2.00 4.49
C ASN A 82 -2.39 1.41 5.86
N GLU A 83 -1.88 0.23 6.17
CA GLU A 83 -2.13 -0.43 7.46
C GLU A 83 -1.52 0.36 8.63
N LEU A 84 -0.29 0.86 8.47
CA LEU A 84 0.37 1.69 9.48
C LEU A 84 -0.33 3.02 9.72
N ASN A 85 -0.89 3.65 8.68
CA ASN A 85 -1.65 4.89 8.83
C ASN A 85 -2.97 4.67 9.56
N VAL A 86 -3.71 3.61 9.21
CA VAL A 86 -4.95 3.26 9.89
C VAL A 86 -4.71 3.00 11.38
N LYS A 87 -3.62 2.30 11.74
CA LYS A 87 -3.27 2.07 13.16
C LYS A 87 -2.98 3.37 13.89
N ARG A 88 -2.26 4.30 13.26
CA ARG A 88 -1.92 5.62 13.86
C ARG A 88 -3.15 6.51 14.04
N GLU A 89 -4.08 6.53 13.08
CA GLU A 89 -5.34 7.26 13.21
C GLU A 89 -6.17 6.74 14.38
N VAL A 90 -6.33 5.42 14.49
CA VAL A 90 -7.06 4.80 15.61
C VAL A 90 -6.42 5.10 16.96
N GLU A 91 -5.09 5.03 17.07
CA GLU A 91 -4.39 5.37 18.32
C GLU A 91 -4.58 6.85 18.69
N LYS A 92 -4.55 7.74 17.70
CA LYS A 92 -4.76 9.17 17.92
C LYS A 92 -6.18 9.46 18.39
N ASP A 93 -7.18 8.86 17.74
CA ASP A 93 -8.59 9.03 18.10
C ASP A 93 -8.84 8.55 19.54
N ILE A 94 -8.30 7.38 19.93
CA ILE A 94 -8.41 6.87 21.31
C ILE A 94 -7.75 7.83 22.32
N LYS A 95 -6.57 8.37 22.01
CA LYS A 95 -5.89 9.33 22.90
C LYS A 95 -6.70 10.61 23.07
N THR A 96 -7.26 11.15 21.98
CA THR A 96 -8.09 12.34 22.03
C THR A 96 -9.36 12.09 22.85
N ASP A 97 -10.04 10.96 22.64
CA ASP A 97 -11.23 10.59 23.41
C ASP A 97 -10.92 10.46 24.92
N LEU A 98 -9.75 9.91 25.28
CA LEU A 98 -9.30 9.80 26.67
C LEU A 98 -8.95 11.15 27.31
N GLU A 99 -8.31 12.06 26.56
CA GLU A 99 -8.00 13.41 27.03
C GLU A 99 -9.28 14.22 27.28
N ASP A 100 -10.27 14.11 26.39
CA ASP A 100 -11.56 14.78 26.55
C ASP A 100 -12.33 14.21 27.76
N PHE A 101 -12.28 12.90 27.98
CA PHE A 101 -12.92 12.27 29.15
C PHE A 101 -12.27 12.66 30.48
N ASN A 102 -10.95 12.78 30.52
CA ASN A 102 -10.22 13.21 31.72
C ASN A 102 -10.53 14.68 32.08
N LYS A 103 -10.59 15.57 31.09
CA LYS A 103 -10.97 16.97 31.32
C LYS A 103 -12.38 17.11 31.89
N LEU A 104 -13.33 16.35 31.35
CA LEU A 104 -14.71 16.35 31.86
C LEU A 104 -14.78 15.92 33.33
N ASN A 105 -14.00 14.91 33.73
CA ASN A 105 -13.94 14.48 35.13
C ASN A 105 -13.26 15.50 36.05
N GLU A 106 -12.22 16.20 35.59
CA GLU A 106 -11.58 17.27 36.38
C GLU A 106 -12.56 18.44 36.58
N ASP A 107 -13.25 18.87 35.52
CA ASP A 107 -14.26 19.93 35.58
C ASP A 107 -15.41 19.57 36.54
N ASP A 108 -15.93 18.33 36.49
CA ASP A 108 -17.00 17.86 37.39
C ASP A 108 -16.54 17.86 38.87
N ASN A 109 -15.29 17.47 39.13
CA ASN A 109 -14.74 17.41 40.47
C ASN A 109 -14.50 18.82 41.07
N GLU A 110 -14.05 19.78 40.26
CA GLU A 110 -13.95 21.20 40.67
C GLU A 110 -15.32 21.81 40.99
N LEU A 111 -16.36 21.46 40.24
CA LEU A 111 -17.72 21.92 40.49
C LEU A 111 -18.30 21.34 41.79
N GLU A 112 -18.05 20.07 42.10
CA GLU A 112 -18.45 19.48 43.38
C GLU A 112 -17.80 20.18 44.57
N GLU A 113 -16.50 20.50 44.48
CA GLU A 113 -15.76 21.19 45.55
C GLU A 113 -16.28 22.62 45.78
N LEU A 114 -16.64 23.35 44.71
CA LEU A 114 -17.27 24.67 44.82
C LEU A 114 -18.67 24.62 45.43
N ILE A 115 -19.47 23.60 45.11
CA ILE A 115 -20.81 23.40 45.67
C ILE A 115 -20.71 23.10 47.17
N GLU A 116 -19.71 22.32 47.59
CA GLU A 116 -19.45 22.01 49.00
C GLU A 116 -19.07 23.29 49.77
N TYR A 117 -18.19 24.12 49.23
CA TYR A 117 -17.76 25.38 49.85
C TYR A 117 -18.90 26.41 50.04
N LEU A 118 -19.85 26.50 49.11
CA LEU A 118 -20.98 27.44 49.18
C LEU A 118 -22.10 27.00 50.14
N LYS A 119 -22.02 25.78 50.66
CA LYS A 119 -23.04 25.18 51.54
C LYS A 119 -22.78 25.45 53.02
N ASP A 120 -21.55 25.86 53.37
CA ASP A 120 -21.13 26.37 54.68
C ASP A 120 -21.30 27.89 54.79
#